data_AF-A0A4R4FKP4-F1
#
_entry.id   AF-A0A4R4FKP4-F1
#
_cell.length_a   1.000
_cell.length_b   1.000
_cell.length_c   1.000
_cell.angle_alpha   90.00
_cell.angle_beta   90.00
_cell.angle_gamma   90.00
#
_symmetry.space_group_name_H-M   'P 1'
#
loop_
_entity.id
_entity.type
_entity.pdbx_description
1 polymer ?
#
loop_
_entity_poly.entity_id
_entity_poly.type
_entity_poly.pdbx_seq_one_letter_code
_entity_poly.pdbx_strand_id
1 'polypeptide(L)'
;MQRETPLDAIAERAKKYQPKPKITYKMIQEYVERNYGVKVHTAYIAEVKRSLGLTKYDASNAVEELKQPRKHPPKEKVEAIKEAIKYFEVI
;
A
#
# COMPACT_ATOMS: atom_id res chain seq x y z
N MET A 1 12.84 -40.98 22.88
CA MET A 1 13.00 -40.09 21.71
C MET A 1 11.62 -39.72 21.21
N GLN A 2 11.11 -38.55 21.60
CA GLN A 2 9.88 -38.03 21.02
C GLN A 2 10.23 -37.52 19.63
N ARG A 3 9.59 -38.07 18.60
CA ARG A 3 9.79 -37.62 17.22
C ARG A 3 9.00 -36.34 17.07
N GLU A 4 9.70 -35.21 17.03
CA GLU A 4 9.10 -33.95 16.59
C GLU A 4 8.47 -34.18 15.22
N THR A 5 7.15 -34.02 15.15
CA THR A 5 6.38 -34.24 13.95
C THR A 5 6.73 -33.16 12.91
N PRO A 6 6.83 -33.50 11.61
CA PRO A 6 7.20 -32.56 10.55
C PRO A 6 6.22 -31.38 10.40
N LEU A 7 5.06 -31.43 11.06
CA LEU A 7 4.05 -30.38 11.10
C LEU A 7 4.49 -29.17 11.94
N ASP A 8 5.25 -29.38 13.03
CA ASP A 8 5.69 -28.31 13.91
C ASP A 8 6.71 -27.40 13.21
N ALA A 9 7.65 -27.99 12.46
CA ALA A 9 8.62 -27.27 11.64
C ALA A 9 7.96 -26.43 10.52
N ILE A 10 6.84 -26.88 9.97
CA ILE A 10 6.07 -26.12 8.95
C ILE A 10 5.36 -24.93 9.62
N ALA A 11 4.79 -25.11 10.81
CA ALA A 11 4.13 -24.05 11.58
C ALA A 11 5.12 -22.97 12.03
N GLU A 12 6.31 -23.36 12.50
CA GLU A 12 7.41 -22.44 12.87
C GLU A 12 7.86 -21.59 11.67
N ARG A 13 8.00 -22.21 10.50
CA ARG A 13 8.41 -21.51 9.27
C ARG A 13 7.31 -20.56 8.75
N ALA A 14 6.04 -20.95 8.89
CA ALA A 14 4.89 -20.11 8.56
C ALA A 14 4.78 -18.87 9.47
N LYS A 15 5.04 -19.01 10.78
CA LYS A 15 5.12 -17.88 11.73
C LYS A 15 6.25 -16.90 11.36
N LYS A 16 7.41 -17.43 10.94
CA LYS A 16 8.55 -16.61 10.50
C LYS A 16 8.29 -15.84 9.19
N TYR A 17 7.34 -16.33 8.38
CA TYR A 17 6.96 -15.77 7.09
C TYR A 17 5.58 -15.13 7.10
N GLN A 18 5.12 -14.55 8.22
CA GLN A 18 3.96 -13.65 8.13
C GLN A 18 4.35 -12.47 7.23
N PRO A 19 3.77 -12.35 6.01
CA PRO A 19 4.07 -11.23 5.17
C PRO A 19 3.55 -9.99 5.91
N LYS A 20 4.43 -9.00 6.13
CA LYS A 20 3.97 -7.67 6.54
C LYS A 20 2.80 -7.31 5.64
N PRO A 21 1.63 -6.93 6.20
CA PRO A 21 0.45 -6.66 5.40
C PRO A 21 0.85 -5.66 4.33
N LYS A 22 0.94 -6.12 3.08
CA LYS A 22 1.30 -5.26 1.96
C LYS A 22 0.12 -4.34 1.77
N ILE A 23 0.30 -3.06 2.07
CA ILE A 23 -0.70 -2.05 1.79
C ILE A 23 -1.00 -2.13 0.28
N THR A 24 -2.23 -2.52 -0.06
CA THR A 24 -2.65 -2.57 -1.47
C THR A 24 -3.38 -1.28 -1.81
N TYR A 25 -3.34 -0.89 -3.08
CA TYR A 25 -4.06 0.31 -3.56
C TYR A 25 -5.55 0.28 -3.18
N LYS A 26 -6.16 -0.91 -3.17
CA LYS A 26 -7.56 -1.11 -2.80
C LYS A 26 -7.85 -0.82 -1.33
N MET A 27 -6.94 -1.19 -0.42
CA MET A 27 -7.11 -0.91 1.02
C MET A 27 -7.11 0.59 1.31
N ILE A 28 -6.25 1.34 0.61
CA ILE A 28 -6.19 2.80 0.72
C ILE A 28 -7.47 3.42 0.16
N GLN A 29 -7.96 2.94 -0.99
CA GLN A 29 -9.24 3.40 -1.57
C GLN A 29 -10.41 3.19 -0.62
N GLU A 30 -10.52 2.00 -0.03
CA GLU A 30 -11.62 1.67 0.88
C GLU A 30 -11.53 2.46 2.20
N TYR A 31 -10.32 2.66 2.73
CA TYR A 31 -10.13 3.48 3.93
C TYR A 31 -10.56 4.92 3.70
N VAL A 32 -10.15 5.52 2.58
CA VAL A 32 -10.52 6.90 2.25
C VAL A 32 -12.01 7.03 1.96
N GLU A 33 -12.60 6.06 1.26
CA GLU A 33 -14.05 6.03 1.03
C GLU A 33 -14.84 5.89 2.34
N ARG A 34 -14.39 5.05 3.28
CA ARG A 34 -15.07 4.86 4.57
C ARG A 34 -14.90 6.02 5.56
N ASN A 35 -13.70 6.59 5.65
CA ASN A 35 -13.41 7.66 6.62
C ASN A 35 -13.86 9.03 6.13
N TYR A 36 -13.69 9.30 4.83
CA TYR A 36 -13.91 10.61 4.23
C TYR A 36 -15.09 10.65 3.25
N GLY A 37 -15.65 9.49 2.86
CA GLY A 37 -16.74 9.44 1.86
C GLY A 37 -16.28 9.77 0.43
N VAL A 38 -14.96 9.86 0.18
CA VAL A 38 -14.42 10.30 -1.11
C VAL A 38 -13.75 9.16 -1.87
N LYS A 39 -14.04 9.05 -3.17
CA LYS A 39 -13.34 8.13 -4.07
C LYS A 39 -12.01 8.73 -4.54
N VAL A 40 -10.93 7.97 -4.34
CA VAL A 40 -9.57 8.33 -4.76
C VAL A 40 -9.07 7.43 -5.89
N HIS A 41 -8.45 8.04 -6.90
CA HIS A 41 -7.88 7.31 -8.02
C HIS A 41 -6.53 6.70 -7.66
N THR A 42 -6.19 5.55 -8.24
CA THR A 42 -4.91 4.85 -8.00
C THR A 42 -3.70 5.73 -8.33
N ALA A 43 -3.83 6.58 -9.35
CA ALA A 43 -2.79 7.55 -9.73
C ALA A 43 -2.44 8.54 -8.60
N TYR A 44 -3.44 8.99 -7.84
CA TYR A 44 -3.23 9.88 -6.69
C TYR A 44 -2.51 9.16 -5.55
N ILE A 45 -2.88 7.90 -5.31
CA ILE A 45 -2.20 7.07 -4.31
C ILE A 45 -0.73 6.87 -4.68
N ALA A 46 -0.45 6.62 -5.96
CA ALA A 46 0.92 6.49 -6.46
C ALA A 46 1.73 7.79 -6.29
N GLU A 47 1.14 8.95 -6.58
CA GLU A 47 1.80 10.26 -6.42
C GLU A 47 2.11 10.58 -4.96
N VAL A 48 1.16 10.34 -4.04
CA VAL A 48 1.38 10.53 -2.60
C VAL A 48 2.42 9.54 -2.06
N LYS A 49 2.34 8.28 -2.47
CA LYS A 49 3.31 7.25 -2.07
C LYS A 49 4.72 7.54 -2.58
N ARG A 50 4.85 8.08 -3.80
CA ARG A 50 6.11 8.58 -4.37
C ARG A 50 6.65 9.76 -3.56
N SER A 51 5.79 10.69 -3.17
CA SER A 51 6.15 11.86 -2.37
C SER A 51 6.66 11.49 -0.97
N LEU A 52 6.21 10.36 -0.42
CA LEU A 52 6.64 9.83 0.87
C LEU A 52 7.90 8.95 0.80
N GLY A 53 8.44 8.67 -0.39
CA GLY A 53 9.64 7.83 -0.56
C GLY A 53 9.40 6.32 -0.32
N LEU A 54 8.13 5.89 -0.26
CA LEU A 54 7.73 4.51 0.05
C LEU A 54 7.72 3.61 -1.20
N THR A 55 7.93 4.21 -2.38
CA THR A 55 8.10 3.50 -3.64
C THR A 55 9.57 3.11 -3.82
N LYS A 56 9.93 1.87 -3.46
CA LYS A 56 11.22 1.26 -3.82
C LYS A 56 11.32 0.88 -5.30
N TYR A 57 10.19 0.79 -6.00
CA TYR A 57 10.15 0.50 -7.43
C TYR A 57 10.19 1.81 -8.21
N ASP A 58 11.39 2.20 -8.65
CA ASP A 58 11.52 2.97 -9.87
C ASP A 58 11.18 2.01 -11.01
N ALA A 59 9.89 1.85 -11.29
CA ALA A 59 9.46 1.03 -12.40
C ALA A 59 9.88 1.77 -13.68
N SER A 60 10.90 1.26 -14.38
CA SER A 60 11.35 1.76 -15.70
C SER A 60 10.25 1.85 -16.77
N ASN A 61 9.01 1.45 -16.46
CA ASN A 61 7.82 1.64 -17.28
C ASN A 61 7.10 3.01 -17.05
N ALA A 62 7.82 4.05 -16.61
CA ALA A 62 7.27 5.41 -16.50
C ALA A 62 7.02 6.11 -17.86
N VAL A 63 6.96 5.37 -18.96
CA VAL A 63 7.03 5.95 -20.32
C VAL A 63 5.67 6.18 -20.98
N GLU A 64 4.57 5.51 -20.61
CA GLU A 64 3.38 5.53 -21.49
C GLU A 64 2.15 6.33 -21.00
N GLU A 65 2.22 7.06 -19.89
CA GLU A 65 1.05 7.86 -19.43
C GLU A 65 1.34 9.35 -19.13
N LEU A 66 2.52 9.85 -19.55
CA LEU A 66 2.93 11.25 -19.45
C LEU A 66 2.30 12.18 -20.53
N LYS A 67 1.12 11.84 -21.06
CA LYS A 67 0.39 12.71 -22.02
C LYS A 67 -0.89 13.33 -21.50
N GLN A 68 -1.37 12.92 -20.33
CA GLN A 68 -2.53 13.56 -19.72
C GLN A 68 -2.07 14.55 -18.65
N PRO A 69 -2.49 15.83 -18.72
CA PRO A 69 -2.25 16.79 -17.65
C PRO A 69 -3.04 16.29 -16.44
N ARG A 70 -2.40 15.45 -15.62
CA ARG A 70 -3.01 14.90 -14.41
C ARG A 70 -3.26 16.09 -13.50
N LYS A 71 -4.52 16.50 -13.39
CA LYS A 71 -4.95 17.45 -12.38
C LYS A 71 -4.49 16.89 -11.05
N HIS A 72 -3.65 17.64 -10.33
CA HIS A 72 -3.25 17.23 -9.00
C HIS A 72 -4.51 16.96 -8.17
N PRO A 73 -4.51 15.88 -7.39
CA PRO A 73 -5.63 15.62 -6.49
C PRO A 73 -5.83 16.85 -5.60
N PRO A 74 -7.09 17.25 -5.33
CA PRO A 74 -7.37 18.28 -4.35
C PRO A 74 -6.71 17.91 -3.01
N LYS A 75 -6.20 18.93 -2.30
CA LYS A 75 -5.42 18.75 -1.05
C LYS A 75 -6.12 17.83 -0.05
N GLU A 76 -7.44 17.93 0.06
CA GLU A 76 -8.27 17.07 0.91
C GLU A 76 -8.11 15.58 0.61
N LYS A 77 -8.06 15.19 -0.68
CA LYS A 77 -7.81 13.80 -1.09
C LYS A 77 -6.37 13.37 -0.82
N VAL A 78 -5.42 14.28 -0.96
CA VAL A 78 -4.00 14.01 -0.65
C VAL A 78 -3.82 13.69 0.83
N GLU A 79 -4.46 14.46 1.71
CA GLU A 79 -4.40 14.26 3.15
C GLU A 79 -5.06 12.94 3.56
N ALA A 80 -6.24 12.64 3.03
CA ALA A 80 -6.92 11.37 3.28
C ALA A 80 -6.08 10.15 2.84
N ILE A 81 -5.46 10.23 1.66
CA ILE A 81 -4.56 9.17 1.16
C ILE A 81 -3.31 9.07 2.04
N LYS A 82 -2.72 10.20 2.43
CA LYS A 82 -1.52 10.24 3.28
C LYS A 82 -1.80 9.63 4.65
N GLU A 83 -2.97 9.89 5.22
CA GLU A 83 -3.39 9.32 6.50
C GLU A 83 -3.66 7.82 6.39
N ALA A 84 -4.34 7.38 5.32
CA ALA A 84 -4.52 5.96 5.04
C ALA A 84 -3.17 5.23 4.88
N ILE A 85 -2.25 5.79 4.09
CA ILE A 85 -0.91 5.23 3.92
C ILE A 85 -0.18 5.20 5.27
N LYS A 86 -0.25 6.28 6.06
CA LYS A 86 0.36 6.33 7.40
C LYS A 86 -0.21 5.22 8.28
N TYR A 87 -1.55 5.06 8.33
CA TYR A 87 -2.24 4.03 9.11
C TYR A 87 -1.79 2.61 8.75
N PHE A 88 -1.60 2.33 7.45
CA PHE A 88 -1.17 1.01 6.99
C PHE A 88 0.36 0.79 7.00
N GLU A 89 1.19 1.86 7.07
CA GLU A 89 2.67 1.80 7.20
C GLU A 89 3.21 2.08 8.62
N VAL A 90 2.34 2.15 9.63
CA VAL A 90 2.67 2.05 11.07
C VAL A 90 3.23 0.62 11.31
N ILE A 91 4.49 0.33 11.67
CA ILE A 91 5.34 0.74 12.82
C ILE A 91 4.58 0.78 14.14
#